data_AF-A0A1F9MVH2-F1
#
_entry.id   AF-A0A1F9MVH2-F1
#
_cell.length_a   1.000
_cell.length_b   1.000
_cell.length_c   1.000
_cell.angle_alpha   90.00
_cell.angle_beta   90.00
_cell.angle_gamma   90.00
#
_symmetry.space_group_name_H-M   'P 1'
#
loop_
_entity.id
_entity.type
_entity.pdbx_description
1 polymer ?
#
loop_
_entity_poly.entity_id
_entity_poly.type
_entity_poly.pdbx_seq_one_letter_code
_entity_poly.pdbx_strand_id
1 'polypeptide(L)'
;MVRTQIQLPDSLYRRLKRLAELQETSLAEVLRRAGERELAVHPEIESVDEPWEPPTPRPLGIRKDIDVSEWRTVANDPGNPIER
;
A
#
# COMPACT_ATOMS: atom_id res chain seq x y z
N MET A 1 9.51 11.35 -21.15
CA MET A 1 9.20 9.92 -20.94
C MET A 1 10.39 9.27 -20.25
N VAL A 2 10.15 8.46 -19.22
CA VAL A 2 11.19 7.66 -18.53
C VAL A 2 11.10 6.22 -19.05
N ARG A 3 12.24 5.60 -19.36
CA ARG A 3 12.28 4.20 -19.75
C ARG A 3 12.25 3.34 -18.49
N THR A 4 11.18 2.56 -18.34
CA THR A 4 11.00 1.65 -17.21
C THR A 4 10.85 0.23 -17.71
N GLN A 5 11.55 -0.72 -17.08
CA GLN A 5 11.35 -2.15 -17.30
C GLN A 5 10.54 -2.72 -16.14
N ILE A 6 9.41 -3.33 -16.44
CA ILE A 6 8.52 -3.96 -15.46
C ILE A 6 8.29 -5.43 -15.85
N GLN A 7 7.95 -6.25 -14.86
CA GLN A 7 7.52 -7.63 -15.10
C GLN A 7 5.99 -7.70 -15.11
N LEU A 8 5.44 -8.47 -16.04
CA LEU A 8 4.00 -8.72 -16.12
C LEU A 8 3.78 -10.24 -16.16
N PRO A 9 2.74 -10.76 -15.49
CA PRO A 9 2.34 -12.15 -15.71
C PRO A 9 2.08 -12.41 -17.19
N ASP A 10 2.53 -13.55 -17.71
CA ASP A 10 2.40 -13.93 -19.13
C ASP A 10 0.96 -13.75 -19.66
N SER A 11 -0.02 -14.20 -18.88
CA SER A 11 -1.44 -14.11 -19.24
C SER A 11 -1.92 -12.67 -19.37
N LEU A 12 -1.44 -11.78 -18.49
CA LEU A 12 -1.76 -10.36 -18.52
C LEU A 12 -1.11 -9.69 -19.74
N TYR A 13 0.19 -9.96 -19.96
CA TYR A 13 0.91 -9.42 -21.11
C TYR A 13 0.21 -9.76 -22.43
N ARG A 14 -0.18 -11.02 -22.64
CA ARG A 14 -0.87 -11.46 -23.87
C ARG A 14 -2.19 -10.73 -24.08
N ARG A 15 -2.99 -10.55 -23.02
CA ARG A 15 -4.28 -9.84 -23.09
C ARG A 15 -4.09 -8.36 -23.41
N LEU A 16 -3.11 -7.70 -22.78
CA LEU A 16 -2.80 -6.29 -23.05
C LEU A 16 -2.25 -6.10 -24.47
N LYS A 17 -1.42 -7.03 -24.95
CA LYS A 17 -0.91 -7.02 -26.32
C LYS A 17 -2.05 -7.12 -27.34
N ARG A 18 -3.00 -8.02 -27.09
CA ARG A 18 -4.20 -8.16 -27.93
C ARG A 18 -5.06 -6.91 -27.93
N LEU A 19 -5.21 -6.25 -26.78
CA LEU A 19 -5.93 -4.98 -26.69
C LEU A 19 -5.25 -3.88 -27.52
N ALA A 20 -3.92 -3.80 -27.45
CA ALA A 20 -3.14 -2.84 -28.22
C ALA A 20 -3.33 -3.03 -29.73
N GLU A 21 -3.31 -4.29 -30.20
CA GLU A 21 -3.60 -4.64 -31.60
C GLU A 21 -5.01 -4.21 -32.02
N LEU A 22 -6.02 -4.51 -31.20
CA LEU A 22 -7.41 -4.17 -31.49
C LEU A 22 -7.67 -2.66 -31.55
N GLN A 23 -6.88 -1.87 -30.82
CA GLN A 23 -6.98 -0.40 -30.79
C GLN A 23 -6.00 0.29 -31.74
N GLU A 24 -5.27 -0.47 -32.58
CA GLU A 24 -4.23 0.07 -33.48
C GLU A 24 -3.23 0.97 -32.75
N THR A 25 -2.86 0.59 -31.53
CA THR A 25 -1.97 1.36 -30.67
C THR A 25 -0.84 0.51 -30.11
N SER A 26 0.11 1.15 -29.43
CA SER A 26 1.24 0.46 -28.82
C SER A 26 0.89 -0.09 -27.43
N LEU A 27 1.57 -1.17 -27.01
CA LEU A 27 1.46 -1.66 -25.64
C LEU A 27 1.86 -0.59 -24.60
N ALA A 28 2.83 0.26 -24.93
CA ALA A 28 3.25 1.35 -24.07
C ALA A 28 2.12 2.37 -23.86
N GLU A 29 1.35 2.67 -24.90
CA GLU A 29 0.21 3.58 -24.82
C GLU A 29 -0.95 2.99 -24.01
N VAL A 30 -1.22 1.68 -24.16
CA VAL A 30 -2.18 0.97 -23.30
C VAL A 30 -1.77 1.05 -21.82
N LEU A 31 -0.50 0.80 -21.52
CA LEU A 31 0.02 0.86 -20.14
C LEU A 31 0.00 2.29 -19.57
N ARG A 32 0.30 3.30 -20.39
CA ARG A 32 0.19 4.72 -19.98
C ARG A 32 -1.24 5.05 -19.56
N ARG A 33 -2.22 4.76 -20.43
CA ARG A 33 -3.65 5.02 -20.15
C ARG A 33 -4.14 4.25 -18.93
N ALA A 34 -3.69 3.02 -18.74
CA ALA A 34 -3.99 2.24 -17.55
C ALA A 34 -3.45 2.95 -16.30
N GLY A 35 -2.17 3.36 -16.30
CA GLY A 35 -1.57 4.09 -15.20
C GLY A 35 -2.29 5.40 -14.87
N GLU A 36 -2.62 6.20 -15.88
CA GLU A 36 -3.38 7.45 -15.71
C GLU A 36 -4.77 7.20 -15.13
N ARG A 37 -5.45 6.15 -15.59
CA ARG A 37 -6.77 5.77 -15.07
C ARG A 37 -6.69 5.31 -13.62
N GLU A 38 -5.68 4.53 -13.25
CA GLU A 38 -5.49 4.09 -11.87
C GLU A 38 -5.17 5.30 -10.96
N LEU A 39 -4.31 6.22 -11.39
CA LEU A 39 -4.03 7.44 -10.62
C LEU A 39 -5.28 8.33 -10.45
N ALA A 40 -6.12 8.44 -11.48
CA ALA A 40 -7.34 9.23 -11.42
C ALA A 40 -8.36 8.71 -10.38
N VAL A 41 -8.31 7.42 -10.03
CA VAL A 41 -9.18 6.83 -8.99
C VAL A 41 -8.50 6.75 -7.61
N HIS A 42 -7.22 7.11 -7.52
CA HIS A 42 -6.43 7.15 -6.28
C HIS A 42 -5.81 8.54 -6.05
N PRO A 43 -6.63 9.59 -5.82
CA PRO A 43 -6.15 10.97 -5.70
C PRO A 43 -5.23 11.20 -4.49
N GLU A 44 -5.33 10.35 -3.45
CA GLU A 44 -4.47 10.39 -2.26
C GLU A 44 -2.97 10.17 -2.56
N ILE A 45 -2.62 9.70 -3.75
CA ILE A 45 -1.22 9.51 -4.18
C ILE A 45 -0.56 10.84 -4.57
N GLU A 46 -1.32 11.92 -4.76
CA GLU A 46 -0.76 13.24 -5.14
C GLU A 46 0.05 13.89 -4.00
N SER A 47 -0.20 13.54 -2.73
CA SER A 47 0.54 14.06 -1.57
C SER A 47 1.82 13.26 -1.31
N VAL A 48 2.78 13.32 -2.22
CA VAL A 48 4.13 12.73 -2.00
C VAL A 48 4.97 13.57 -1.02
N ASP A 49 4.57 14.82 -0.77
CA ASP A 49 5.30 15.77 0.07
C ASP A 49 4.85 15.81 1.53
N GLU A 50 3.80 15.09 1.93
CA GLU A 50 3.46 14.99 3.35
C GLU A 50 4.41 13.97 4.01
N PRO A 51 5.25 14.40 4.98
CA PRO A 51 6.02 13.46 5.77
C PRO A 51 5.03 12.48 6.42
N TRP A 52 5.28 11.19 6.27
CA TRP A 52 4.46 10.17 6.92
C TRP A 52 4.44 10.42 8.43
N GLU A 53 3.28 10.80 8.96
CA GLU A 53 3.06 10.90 10.39
C GLU A 53 2.38 9.62 10.89
N PRO A 54 2.87 8.98 11.96
CA PRO A 54 2.15 7.88 12.57
C PRO A 54 0.78 8.39 13.05
N PRO A 55 -0.28 7.58 12.95
CA PRO A 55 -1.59 7.96 13.47
C PRO A 55 -1.47 8.27 14.96
N THR A 56 -2.24 9.24 15.45
CA THR A 56 -2.27 9.59 16.87
C THR A 56 -2.48 8.31 17.70
N PRO A 57 -1.58 7.99 18.64
CA PRO A 57 -1.72 6.79 19.46
C PRO A 57 -3.08 6.77 20.15
N ARG A 58 -3.85 5.70 19.94
CA ARG A 58 -5.07 5.49 20.70
C ARG A 58 -4.70 5.01 22.11
N PRO A 59 -5.37 5.50 23.16
CA PRO A 59 -5.15 4.99 24.51
C PRO A 59 -5.58 3.51 24.55
N LEU A 60 -4.62 2.60 24.57
CA LEU A 60 -4.85 1.15 24.62
C LEU A 60 -5.08 0.63 26.05
N GLY A 61 -5.39 1.51 27.01
CA GLY A 61 -5.58 1.14 28.42
C GLY A 61 -4.33 0.57 29.12
N ILE A 62 -3.16 0.56 28.46
CA ILE A 62 -1.95 -0.05 29.00
C ILE A 62 -1.52 0.70 30.26
N ARG A 63 -1.32 -0.05 31.34
CA ARG A 63 -0.75 0.39 32.61
C ARG A 63 0.58 1.13 32.37
N LYS A 64 0.66 2.40 32.81
CA LYS A 64 1.82 3.29 32.61
C LYS A 64 2.98 2.99 33.58
N ASP A 65 2.75 2.09 34.52
CA ASP A 65 3.61 1.71 35.64
C ASP A 65 4.34 0.38 35.44
N ILE A 66 4.38 -0.14 34.20
CA ILE A 66 5.09 -1.37 33.89
C ILE A 66 6.59 -1.07 33.79
N ASP A 67 7.39 -1.76 34.60
CA ASP A 67 8.84 -1.73 34.52
C ASP A 67 9.34 -2.30 33.17
N VAL A 68 10.39 -1.69 32.61
CA VAL A 68 10.97 -2.10 31.31
C VAL A 68 11.58 -3.51 31.35
N SER A 69 11.91 -4.04 32.52
CA SER A 69 12.33 -5.44 32.65
C SER A 69 11.16 -6.42 32.59
N GLU A 70 9.92 -5.96 32.85
CA GLU A 70 8.73 -6.80 33.03
C GLU A 70 7.71 -6.71 31.89
N TRP A 71 7.85 -5.74 30.98
CA TRP A 71 6.86 -5.49 29.91
C TRP A 71 6.50 -6.72 29.08
N ARG A 72 7.48 -7.60 28.81
CA ARG A 72 7.26 -8.80 28.01
C ARG A 72 6.39 -9.82 28.71
N THR A 73 6.52 -9.96 30.03
CA THR A 73 5.71 -10.89 30.83
C THR A 73 4.28 -10.37 30.90
N VAL A 74 4.10 -9.08 31.17
CA VAL A 74 2.77 -8.45 31.29
C VAL A 74 2.01 -8.43 29.96
N ALA A 75 2.69 -8.20 28.84
CA ALA A 75 2.05 -8.19 27.52
C ALA A 75 1.58 -9.58 27.04
N ASN A 76 2.21 -10.65 27.54
CA ASN A 76 1.89 -12.03 27.16
C ASN A 76 1.04 -12.76 28.22
N ASP A 77 0.65 -12.09 29.31
CA ASP A 77 -0.23 -12.67 30.33
C ASP A 77 -1.67 -12.77 29.80
N PRO A 78 -2.22 -13.98 29.63
CA PRO A 78 -3.59 -14.17 29.13
C PRO A 78 -4.67 -13.67 30.10
N GLY A 79 -4.33 -13.38 31.35
CA GLY A 79 -5.23 -12.79 32.34
C GLY A 79 -5.22 -11.25 32.37
N ASN A 80 -4.37 -10.60 31.58
CA ASN A 80 -4.29 -9.14 31.54
C ASN A 80 -5.49 -8.57 30.75
N PRO A 81 -6.40 -7.81 31.39
CA PRO A 81 -7.52 -7.22 30.69
C PRO A 81 -6.98 -6.12 29.78
N ILE A 82 -6.82 -6.42 28.50
CA ILE A 82 -6.83 -5.37 27.48
C ILE A 82 -8.28 -4.87 27.46
N GLU A 83 -8.62 -3.94 28.35
CA GLU A 83 -9.93 -3.26 28.32
C GLU A 83 -10.11 -2.67 26.91
N ARG A 84 -11.13 -3.18 26.20
CA ARG A 84 -11.47 -2.79 24.84
C ARG A 84 -12.16 -1.43 24.80
#